data_AF-A0A4Y2A9F1-F1
#
_entry.id   AF-A0A4Y2A9F1-F1
#
_cell.length_a   1.000
_cell.length_b   1.000
_cell.length_c   1.000
_cell.angle_alpha   90.00
_cell.angle_beta   90.00
_cell.angle_gamma   90.00
#
_symmetry.space_group_name_H-M   'P 1'
#
loop_
_entity.id
_entity.type
_entity.pdbx_description
1 polymer ?
#
loop_
_entity_poly.entity_id
_entity_poly.type
_entity_poly.pdbx_seq_one_letter_code
_entity_poly.pdbx_strand_id
1 'polypeptide(L)'
;MESSENKSEVGGAAAESQVLSSISERKPQCVLLQTCDVKIRNDTKVKRARLLLDNGSMRSFVDEDIACKLKLPVIRRESLSAPTFGNKSPIKKTSDVFKMELENREKSDFSVEIVAIVTEQISGSDLAPSNLKAEIVQKYLEGFQLADSCSKGKVAVFIGSDCYHSIVLGGIKRLK
;
A
#
# COMPACT_ATOMS: atom_id res chain seq x y z
N MET A 1 57.27 -8.99 49.69
CA MET A 1 56.17 -8.09 49.29
C MET A 1 56.04 -8.21 47.80
N GLU A 2 55.16 -9.14 47.42
CA GLU A 2 54.76 -9.42 46.05
C GLU A 2 53.26 -9.10 46.06
N SER A 3 52.81 -8.16 45.23
CA SER A 3 51.39 -7.89 45.06
C SER A 3 51.15 -7.44 43.63
N SER A 4 50.68 -8.41 42.86
CA SER A 4 50.14 -8.32 41.52
C SER A 4 48.88 -7.44 41.50
N GLU A 5 48.90 -6.37 40.71
CA GLU A 5 47.69 -5.63 40.36
C GLU A 5 47.10 -6.21 39.07
N ASN A 6 46.01 -6.95 39.26
CA ASN A 6 45.22 -7.58 38.23
C ASN A 6 44.27 -6.52 37.62
N LYS A 7 44.61 -5.96 36.46
CA LYS A 7 43.72 -5.02 35.75
C LYS A 7 42.72 -5.81 34.93
N SER A 8 41.52 -5.99 35.49
CA SER A 8 40.38 -6.59 34.81
C SER A 8 39.86 -5.64 33.72
N GLU A 9 40.01 -6.06 32.46
CA GLU A 9 39.24 -5.52 31.34
C GLU A 9 37.78 -5.97 31.49
N VAL A 10 36.93 -5.09 32.00
CA VAL A 10 35.47 -5.25 31.87
C VAL A 10 35.11 -4.89 30.44
N GLY A 11 35.25 -5.86 29.54
CA GLY A 11 34.62 -5.84 28.23
C GLY A 11 33.11 -5.82 28.43
N GLY A 12 32.51 -4.64 28.28
CA GLY A 12 31.06 -4.50 28.26
C GLY A 12 30.52 -5.31 27.08
N ALA A 13 29.88 -6.45 27.37
CA ALA A 13 29.10 -7.16 26.37
C ALA A 13 28.01 -6.21 25.89
N ALA A 14 28.17 -5.68 24.68
CA ALA A 14 27.12 -4.93 24.02
C ALA A 14 25.90 -5.85 23.93
N ALA A 15 24.82 -5.48 24.64
CA ALA A 15 23.58 -6.21 24.56
C ALA A 15 23.09 -6.16 23.11
N GLU A 16 23.12 -7.30 22.42
CA GLU A 16 22.54 -7.40 21.08
C GLU A 16 21.04 -7.09 21.17
N SER A 17 20.64 -5.95 20.61
CA SER A 17 19.23 -5.60 20.45
C SER A 17 18.70 -6.34 19.23
N GLN A 18 17.89 -7.38 19.47
CA GLN A 18 17.16 -8.05 18.40
C GLN A 18 15.91 -7.23 18.05
N VAL A 19 15.88 -6.66 16.85
CA VAL A 19 14.68 -6.06 16.28
C VAL A 19 14.01 -7.10 15.39
N LEU A 20 13.01 -7.79 15.93
CA LEU A 20 12.08 -8.60 15.14
C LEU A 20 11.03 -7.67 14.54
N SER A 21 10.82 -7.73 13.22
CA SER A 21 9.66 -7.12 12.57
C SER A 21 8.40 -7.90 12.95
N SER A 22 7.94 -7.73 14.19
CA SER A 22 6.80 -8.46 14.71
C SER A 22 5.49 -7.84 14.23
N ILE A 23 4.60 -8.70 13.74
CA ILE A 23 3.16 -8.45 13.79
C ILE A 23 2.86 -8.21 15.27
N SER A 24 2.44 -7.00 15.63
CA SER A 24 2.21 -6.64 17.03
C SER A 24 1.09 -7.50 17.61
N GLU A 25 1.38 -8.29 18.66
CA GLU A 25 0.37 -9.02 19.45
C GLU A 25 -0.43 -8.09 20.38
N ARG A 26 -0.16 -6.77 20.37
CA ARG A 26 -0.97 -5.80 21.12
C ARG A 26 -2.37 -5.78 20.53
N LYS A 27 -3.38 -5.61 21.39
CA LYS A 27 -4.76 -5.31 20.95
C LYS A 27 -4.67 -4.24 19.85
N PRO A 28 -5.13 -4.53 18.62
CA PRO A 28 -4.97 -3.61 17.51
C PRO A 28 -5.65 -2.30 17.91
N GLN A 29 -4.86 -1.23 18.05
CA GLN A 29 -5.42 0.10 18.09
C GLN A 29 -6.11 0.34 16.75
N CYS A 30 -7.31 0.93 16.79
CA CYS A 30 -7.99 1.28 15.55
C CYS A 30 -7.13 2.31 14.80
N VAL A 31 -6.60 1.91 13.64
CA VAL A 31 -5.88 2.80 12.73
C VAL A 31 -6.79 3.10 11.56
N LEU A 32 -7.01 4.39 11.31
CA LEU A 32 -7.73 4.84 10.12
C LEU A 32 -6.71 5.06 9.00
N LEU A 33 -6.89 4.36 7.89
CA LEU A 33 -6.07 4.50 6.69
C LEU A 33 -6.85 5.25 5.61
N GLN A 34 -6.13 6.04 4.82
CA GLN A 34 -6.70 6.73 3.66
C GLN A 34 -7.01 5.71 2.56
N THR A 35 -8.27 5.33 2.46
CA THR A 35 -8.74 4.28 1.56
C THR A 35 -9.90 4.77 0.71
N CYS A 36 -10.03 4.24 -0.49
CA CYS A 36 -11.12 4.58 -1.41
C CYS A 36 -11.66 3.37 -2.16
N ASP A 37 -12.95 3.41 -2.48
CA ASP A 37 -13.61 2.40 -3.31
C ASP A 37 -13.76 2.94 -4.73
N VAL A 38 -13.20 2.20 -5.70
CA VAL A 38 -13.24 2.56 -7.12
C VAL A 38 -13.78 1.42 -7.97
N LYS A 39 -14.14 1.73 -9.20
CA LYS A 39 -14.29 0.75 -10.28
C LYS A 39 -13.01 0.77 -11.12
N ILE A 40 -12.49 -0.40 -11.45
CA ILE A 40 -11.41 -0.57 -12.41
C ILE A 40 -12.01 -1.19 -13.65
N ARG A 41 -11.77 -0.56 -14.81
CA ARG A 41 -12.30 -1.01 -16.10
C ARG A 41 -11.21 -1.55 -17.02
N ASN A 42 -11.62 -2.51 -17.83
CA ASN A 42 -11.06 -2.86 -19.12
C ASN A 42 -12.24 -2.88 -20.12
N ASP A 43 -11.97 -2.87 -21.43
CA ASP A 43 -12.97 -2.73 -22.52
C ASP A 43 -14.23 -3.60 -22.36
N THR A 44 -14.11 -4.76 -21.71
CA THR A 44 -15.19 -5.73 -21.54
C THR A 44 -15.60 -6.02 -20.10
N LYS A 45 -14.86 -5.50 -19.10
CA LYS A 45 -15.01 -5.94 -17.71
C LYS A 45 -14.84 -4.78 -16.73
N VAL A 46 -15.63 -4.83 -15.65
CA VAL A 46 -15.56 -3.88 -14.54
C VAL A 46 -15.42 -4.65 -13.24
N LYS A 47 -14.53 -4.20 -12.36
CA LYS A 47 -14.40 -4.73 -11.00
C LYS A 47 -14.35 -3.58 -9.99
N ARG A 48 -15.04 -3.76 -8.86
CA ARG A 48 -14.85 -2.89 -7.70
C ARG A 48 -13.56 -3.28 -7.00
N ALA A 49 -12.81 -2.29 -6.57
CA ALA A 49 -11.53 -2.47 -5.89
C ALA A 49 -11.39 -1.43 -4.78
N ARG A 50 -10.80 -1.88 -3.66
CA ARG A 50 -10.41 -1.03 -2.55
C ARG A 50 -8.97 -0.59 -2.74
N LEU A 51 -8.73 0.71 -2.65
CA LEU A 51 -7.44 1.35 -2.79
C LEU A 51 -6.90 1.79 -1.43
N LEU A 52 -5.59 1.68 -1.25
CA LEU A 52 -4.85 2.35 -0.17
C LEU A 52 -4.03 3.49 -0.78
N LEU A 53 -4.21 4.71 -0.27
CA LEU A 53 -3.47 5.89 -0.69
C LEU A 53 -2.27 6.09 0.25
N ASP A 54 -1.06 5.89 -0.25
CA ASP A 54 0.18 6.06 0.51
C ASP A 54 1.21 6.91 -0.26
N ASN A 55 1.25 8.20 0.04
CA ASN A 55 2.23 9.10 -0.56
C ASN A 55 3.68 8.79 -0.12
N GLY A 56 3.88 8.08 0.99
CA GLY A 56 5.21 7.68 1.48
C GLY A 56 5.90 6.64 0.61
N SER A 57 5.15 5.99 -0.29
CA SER A 57 5.69 5.01 -1.21
C SER A 57 5.98 5.62 -2.58
N MET A 58 7.10 5.22 -3.19
CA MET A 58 7.50 5.74 -4.50
C MET A 58 6.66 5.20 -5.65
N ARG A 59 6.14 3.97 -5.51
CA ARG A 59 5.52 3.22 -6.61
C ARG A 59 4.14 2.71 -6.24
N SER A 60 3.27 2.67 -7.24
CA SER A 60 1.94 2.07 -7.15
C SER A 60 1.95 0.58 -7.51
N PHE A 61 1.09 -0.20 -6.84
CA PHE A 61 0.98 -1.64 -7.01
C PHE A 61 -0.46 -2.10 -7.20
N VAL A 62 -0.65 -3.20 -7.92
CA VAL A 62 -1.94 -3.86 -8.11
C VAL A 62 -1.84 -5.33 -7.76
N ASP A 63 -2.88 -5.83 -7.10
CA ASP A 63 -3.01 -7.24 -6.77
C ASP A 63 -3.16 -8.08 -8.06
N GLU A 64 -2.40 -9.16 -8.15
CA GLU A 64 -2.37 -10.04 -9.31
C GLU A 64 -3.75 -10.58 -9.71
N ASP A 65 -4.64 -10.82 -8.74
CA ASP A 65 -5.99 -11.30 -9.02
C ASP A 65 -6.79 -10.27 -9.81
N ILE A 66 -6.62 -8.98 -9.51
CA ILE A 66 -7.29 -7.89 -10.24
C ILE A 66 -6.79 -7.86 -11.68
N ALA A 67 -5.47 -7.87 -11.87
CA ALA A 67 -4.85 -7.84 -13.19
C ALA A 67 -5.32 -9.03 -14.04
N CYS A 68 -5.31 -10.24 -13.48
CA CYS A 68 -5.76 -11.47 -14.14
C CYS A 68 -7.26 -11.44 -14.47
N LYS A 69 -8.12 -11.10 -13.50
CA LYS A 69 -9.59 -11.13 -13.68
C LYS A 69 -10.04 -10.12 -14.74
N LEU A 70 -9.42 -8.94 -14.77
CA LEU A 70 -9.69 -7.89 -15.75
C LEU A 70 -8.94 -8.10 -17.08
N LYS A 71 -7.97 -9.02 -17.15
CA LYS A 71 -7.08 -9.22 -18.32
C LYS A 71 -6.42 -7.90 -18.74
N LEU A 72 -5.85 -7.17 -17.77
CA LEU A 72 -5.23 -5.88 -18.03
C LEU A 72 -4.03 -6.05 -18.99
N PRO A 73 -3.76 -5.08 -19.88
CA PRO A 73 -2.62 -5.15 -20.78
C PRO A 73 -1.32 -4.84 -20.03
N VAL A 74 -0.31 -5.70 -20.22
CA VAL A 74 1.06 -5.43 -19.78
C VAL A 74 1.65 -4.36 -20.70
N ILE A 75 2.09 -3.24 -20.13
CA ILE A 75 2.69 -2.14 -20.90
C ILE A 75 4.23 -2.20 -20.91
N ARG A 76 4.84 -2.79 -19.88
CA ARG A 76 6.29 -3.03 -19.76
C ARG A 76 6.58 -3.98 -18.60
N ARG A 77 7.86 -4.33 -18.44
CA ARG A 77 8.40 -5.03 -17.27
C ARG A 77 9.39 -4.14 -16.54
N GLU A 78 9.40 -4.24 -15.22
CA GLU A 78 10.33 -3.49 -14.38
C GLU A 78 10.98 -4.39 -13.33
N SER A 79 12.27 -4.17 -13.09
CA SER A 79 13.04 -4.87 -12.06
C SER A 79 13.08 -4.04 -10.79
N LEU A 80 12.38 -4.50 -9.76
CA LEU A 80 12.43 -3.95 -8.42
C LEU A 80 13.60 -4.56 -7.64
N SER A 81 14.37 -3.72 -6.97
CA SER A 81 15.52 -4.12 -6.17
C SER A 81 15.36 -3.56 -4.76
N ALA A 82 15.01 -4.42 -3.79
CA ALA A 82 14.80 -4.03 -2.40
C ALA A 82 16.01 -4.47 -1.55
N PRO A 83 16.75 -3.54 -0.93
CA PRO A 83 17.70 -3.88 0.11
C PRO A 83 16.92 -4.38 1.33
N THR A 84 17.20 -5.59 1.79
CA THR A 84 16.58 -6.14 2.99
C THR A 84 17.63 -6.27 4.09
N PHE A 85 17.26 -5.96 5.33
CA PHE A 85 18.14 -6.14 6.48
C PHE A 85 18.67 -7.57 6.55
N GLY A 86 19.98 -7.73 6.80
CA GLY A 86 20.65 -9.03 6.89
C GLY A 86 21.11 -9.64 5.57
N ASN A 87 20.68 -9.12 4.41
CA ASN A 87 21.14 -9.62 3.10
C ASN A 87 22.26 -8.73 2.53
N LYS A 88 23.34 -9.38 2.05
CA LYS A 88 24.49 -8.70 1.42
C LYS A 88 24.17 -8.10 0.04
N SER A 89 23.12 -8.59 -0.62
CA SER A 89 22.70 -8.16 -1.94
C SER A 89 21.19 -7.91 -1.96
N PRO A 90 20.71 -6.86 -2.65
CA PRO A 90 19.28 -6.59 -2.78
C PRO A 90 18.52 -7.75 -3.43
N ILE A 91 17.29 -7.99 -2.96
CA ILE A 91 16.37 -8.92 -3.62
C ILE A 91 15.85 -8.26 -4.89
N LYS A 92 16.06 -8.92 -6.04
CA LYS A 92 15.59 -8.44 -7.35
C LYS A 92 14.37 -9.24 -7.79
N LYS A 93 13.26 -8.55 -8.11
CA LYS A 93 12.06 -9.15 -8.70
C LYS A 93 11.70 -8.37 -9.96
N THR A 94 11.57 -9.08 -11.10
CA THR A 94 11.05 -8.49 -12.33
C THR A 94 9.53 -8.70 -12.34
N SER A 95 8.77 -7.63 -12.46
CA SER A 95 7.31 -7.66 -12.45
C SER A 95 6.75 -6.96 -13.68
N ASP A 96 5.62 -7.47 -14.16
CA ASP A 96 4.83 -6.79 -15.19
C ASP A 96 4.21 -5.50 -14.64
N VAL A 97 4.12 -4.51 -15.50
CA VAL A 97 3.51 -3.22 -15.22
C VAL A 97 2.26 -3.09 -16.05
N PHE A 98 1.15 -2.77 -15.38
CA PHE A 98 -0.16 -2.64 -15.98
C PHE A 98 -0.59 -1.19 -16.03
N LYS A 99 -1.37 -0.88 -17.06
CA LYS A 99 -2.09 0.37 -17.21
C LYS A 99 -3.57 0.10 -16.94
N MET A 100 -4.20 0.93 -16.11
CA MET A 100 -5.62 0.77 -15.79
C MET A 100 -6.31 2.10 -15.55
N GLU A 101 -7.62 2.11 -15.77
CA GLU A 101 -8.48 3.26 -15.54
C GLU A 101 -9.28 3.05 -14.25
N LEU A 102 -9.12 3.99 -13.31
CA LEU A 102 -9.88 4.07 -12.08
C LEU A 102 -11.05 5.00 -12.27
N GLU A 103 -12.24 4.56 -11.90
CA GLU A 103 -13.46 5.35 -11.96
C GLU A 103 -14.14 5.46 -10.62
N ASN A 104 -14.93 6.52 -10.49
CA ASN A 104 -15.78 6.71 -9.36
C ASN A 104 -16.89 5.63 -9.27
N ARG A 105 -17.15 5.21 -8.03
CA ARG A 105 -18.09 4.15 -7.70
C ARG A 105 -19.53 4.48 -8.10
N GLU A 106 -19.92 5.74 -7.96
CA GLU A 106 -21.28 6.23 -8.19
C GLU A 106 -21.44 6.87 -9.58
N LYS A 107 -20.44 7.65 -10.02
CA LYS A 107 -20.48 8.35 -11.32
C LYS A 107 -19.27 7.97 -12.17
N SER A 108 -19.49 7.65 -13.43
CA SER A 108 -18.41 7.36 -14.40
C SER A 108 -18.00 8.59 -15.22
N ASP A 109 -18.38 9.79 -14.78
CA ASP A 109 -18.05 11.06 -15.45
C ASP A 109 -16.60 11.50 -15.25
N PHE A 110 -15.92 10.89 -14.28
CA PHE A 110 -14.52 11.14 -13.99
C PHE A 110 -13.76 9.82 -13.85
N SER A 111 -12.64 9.74 -14.55
CA SER A 111 -11.71 8.63 -14.50
C SER A 111 -10.26 9.11 -14.40
N VAL A 112 -9.42 8.29 -13.76
CA VAL A 112 -7.98 8.52 -13.66
C VAL A 112 -7.26 7.30 -14.18
N GLU A 113 -6.44 7.53 -15.19
CA GLU A 113 -5.50 6.54 -15.67
C GLU A 113 -4.31 6.44 -14.72
N ILE A 114 -3.97 5.21 -14.30
CA ILE A 114 -2.81 4.93 -13.46
C ILE A 114 -1.96 3.83 -14.07
N VAL A 115 -0.71 3.78 -13.60
CA VAL A 115 0.24 2.71 -13.91
C VAL A 115 0.65 2.05 -12.61
N ALA A 116 0.55 0.73 -12.52
CA ALA A 116 0.86 -0.02 -11.31
C ALA A 116 1.64 -1.29 -11.62
N ILE A 117 2.56 -1.65 -10.72
CA ILE A 117 3.33 -2.89 -10.79
C ILE A 117 2.51 -4.02 -10.16
N VAL A 118 2.50 -5.20 -10.76
CA VAL A 118 1.81 -6.35 -10.15
C VAL A 118 2.55 -6.90 -8.94
N THR A 119 1.79 -7.27 -7.92
CA THR A 119 2.27 -7.99 -6.74
C THR A 119 1.27 -9.06 -6.31
N GLU A 120 1.78 -10.17 -5.77
CA GLU A 120 0.98 -11.27 -5.20
C GLU A 120 0.23 -10.83 -3.93
N GLN A 121 0.84 -9.91 -3.17
CA GLN A 121 0.30 -9.45 -1.90
C GLN A 121 0.63 -7.98 -1.68
N ILE A 122 -0.42 -7.18 -1.45
CA ILE A 122 -0.30 -5.79 -1.01
C ILE A 122 -0.24 -5.72 0.52
N SER A 123 -1.12 -6.43 1.21
CA SER A 123 -1.18 -6.47 2.68
C SER A 123 -1.17 -7.90 3.22
N GLY A 124 -0.52 -8.10 4.36
CA GLY A 124 -0.47 -9.37 5.10
C GLY A 124 -1.84 -9.84 5.60
N SER A 125 -2.78 -8.91 5.75
CA SER A 125 -4.13 -9.14 6.28
C SER A 125 -5.13 -8.20 5.63
N ASP A 126 -6.42 -8.52 5.75
CA ASP A 126 -7.51 -7.61 5.39
C ASP A 126 -7.48 -6.37 6.28
N LEU A 127 -7.88 -5.22 5.70
CA LEU A 127 -8.12 -4.04 6.51
C LEU A 127 -9.38 -4.25 7.34
N ALA A 128 -9.23 -4.08 8.65
CA ALA A 128 -10.34 -4.12 9.58
C ALA A 128 -11.28 -2.92 9.32
N PRO A 129 -12.59 -3.08 9.51
CA PRO A 129 -13.50 -1.95 9.54
C PRO A 129 -13.15 -1.02 10.70
N SER A 130 -13.54 0.25 10.58
CA SER A 130 -13.46 1.20 11.69
C SER A 130 -14.24 0.68 12.91
N ASN A 131 -13.72 0.93 14.12
CA ASN A 131 -14.47 0.72 15.36
C ASN A 131 -15.52 1.82 15.62
N LEU A 132 -15.57 2.85 14.76
CA LEU A 132 -16.59 3.88 14.79
C LEU A 132 -17.93 3.32 14.31
N LYS A 133 -19.04 3.85 14.86
CA LYS A 133 -20.37 3.49 14.39
C LYS A 133 -20.51 3.90 12.92
N ALA A 134 -21.06 3.01 12.09
CA ALA A 134 -21.25 3.25 10.66
C ALA A 134 -21.98 4.56 10.36
N GLU A 135 -23.00 4.91 11.16
CA GLU A 135 -23.73 6.18 11.06
C GLU A 135 -22.84 7.41 11.22
N ILE A 136 -21.89 7.36 12.16
CA ILE A 136 -20.94 8.46 12.40
C ILE A 136 -20.03 8.59 11.18
N VAL A 137 -19.47 7.47 10.72
CA VAL A 137 -18.57 7.45 9.55
C VAL A 137 -19.31 7.94 8.31
N GLN A 138 -20.52 7.45 8.06
CA GLN A 138 -21.32 7.84 6.91
C GLN A 138 -21.65 9.34 6.91
N LYS A 139 -21.93 9.91 8.09
CA LYS A 139 -22.14 11.36 8.24
C LYS A 139 -20.89 12.17 7.88
N TYR A 140 -19.68 11.73 8.26
CA TYR A 140 -18.43 12.42 7.89
C TYR A 140 -18.03 12.20 6.43
N LEU A 141 -18.45 11.09 5.83
CA LEU A 141 -18.16 10.75 4.44
C LEU A 141 -19.23 11.24 3.46
N GLU A 142 -20.27 11.94 3.94
CA GLU A 142 -21.29 12.53 3.08
C GLU A 142 -20.64 13.51 2.09
N GLY A 143 -20.93 13.33 0.79
CA GLY A 143 -20.30 14.09 -0.30
C GLY A 143 -18.96 13.53 -0.80
N PHE A 144 -18.29 12.66 -0.04
CA PHE A 144 -17.04 12.01 -0.47
C PHE A 144 -17.32 10.70 -1.23
N GLN A 145 -17.64 10.82 -2.51
CA GLN A 145 -18.11 9.70 -3.34
C GLN A 145 -17.12 8.52 -3.47
N LEU A 146 -15.83 8.80 -3.39
CA LEU A 146 -14.77 7.79 -3.46
C LEU A 146 -14.39 7.22 -2.09
N ALA A 147 -14.85 7.82 -0.99
CA ALA A 147 -14.46 7.36 0.33
C ALA A 147 -14.87 5.90 0.53
N ASP A 148 -14.00 5.18 1.23
CA ASP A 148 -14.19 3.79 1.56
C ASP A 148 -15.54 3.55 2.23
N SER A 149 -16.23 2.47 1.85
CA SER A 149 -17.45 2.00 2.50
C SER A 149 -17.26 1.50 3.93
N CYS A 150 -16.02 1.52 4.46
CA CYS A 150 -15.61 0.99 5.76
C CYS A 150 -15.97 -0.49 5.93
N SER A 151 -16.09 -1.20 4.82
CA SER A 151 -16.30 -2.64 4.79
C SER A 151 -15.00 -3.38 5.08
N LYS A 152 -15.12 -4.61 5.59
CA LYS A 152 -13.97 -5.51 5.71
C LYS A 152 -13.56 -5.96 4.31
N GLY A 153 -12.26 -5.93 4.00
CA GLY A 153 -11.76 -6.50 2.76
C GLY A 153 -10.29 -6.23 2.50
N LYS A 154 -9.75 -6.98 1.54
CA LYS A 154 -8.36 -6.85 1.06
C LYS A 154 -8.18 -5.55 0.29
N VAL A 155 -7.00 -4.93 0.44
CA VAL A 155 -6.57 -3.85 -0.46
C VAL A 155 -6.17 -4.49 -1.79
N ALA A 156 -6.76 -4.01 -2.86
CA ALA A 156 -6.59 -4.55 -4.20
C ALA A 156 -5.63 -3.70 -5.06
N VAL A 157 -5.49 -2.41 -4.71
CA VAL A 157 -4.55 -1.49 -5.36
C VAL A 157 -3.93 -0.59 -4.29
N PHE A 158 -2.64 -0.36 -4.42
CA PHE A 158 -1.86 0.52 -3.55
C PHE A 158 -1.31 1.67 -4.38
N ILE A 159 -1.58 2.90 -3.95
CA ILE A 159 -1.23 4.10 -4.70
C ILE A 159 -0.06 4.78 -4.02
N GLY A 160 1.08 4.76 -4.70
CA GLY A 160 2.27 5.52 -4.35
C GLY A 160 2.20 6.97 -4.84
N SER A 161 3.20 7.75 -4.49
CA SER A 161 3.41 9.14 -4.95
C SER A 161 3.42 9.30 -6.47
N ASP A 162 3.80 8.26 -7.23
CA ASP A 162 3.76 8.23 -8.70
C ASP A 162 2.36 8.42 -9.29
N CYS A 163 1.30 8.04 -8.57
CA CYS A 163 -0.09 8.22 -8.99
C CYS A 163 -0.95 9.03 -8.01
N TYR A 164 -0.48 9.26 -6.77
CA TYR A 164 -1.25 9.88 -5.68
C TYR A 164 -1.88 11.22 -6.08
N HIS A 165 -1.08 12.13 -6.66
CA HIS A 165 -1.55 13.47 -7.00
C HIS A 165 -2.60 13.46 -8.12
N SER A 166 -2.51 12.53 -9.07
CA SER A 166 -3.51 12.37 -10.13
C SER A 166 -4.86 11.99 -9.55
N ILE A 167 -4.89 11.17 -8.50
CA ILE A 167 -6.12 10.75 -7.83
C ILE A 167 -6.69 11.88 -6.96
N VAL A 168 -5.86 12.52 -6.13
CA VAL A 168 -6.35 13.53 -5.16
C VAL A 168 -6.72 14.86 -5.82
N LEU A 169 -6.00 15.27 -6.87
CA LEU A 169 -6.23 16.56 -7.55
C LEU A 169 -7.10 16.45 -8.80
N GLY A 170 -7.52 15.24 -9.18
CA GLY A 170 -8.30 15.00 -10.39
C GLY A 170 -7.48 15.12 -11.69
N GLY A 171 -6.19 14.82 -11.63
CA GLY A 171 -5.22 15.09 -12.70
C GLY A 171 -4.74 16.54 -12.68
N ILE A 172 -3.42 16.75 -12.66
CA ILE A 172 -2.84 18.09 -12.65
C ILE A 172 -3.24 18.81 -13.95
N LYS A 173 -4.12 19.82 -13.87
CA LYS A 173 -4.21 20.86 -14.90
C LYS A 173 -3.08 21.87 -14.67
N ARG A 174 -2.07 21.87 -15.55
CA ARG A 174 -1.15 23.01 -15.64
C ARG A 174 -1.97 24.27 -15.91
N LEU A 175 -1.87 25.25 -15.02
CA LEU A 175 -2.37 26.60 -15.31
C LEU A 175 -1.59 27.12 -16.53
N LYS A 176 -2.32 27.58 -17.55
CA LYS A 176 -1.77 28.35 -18.65
C LYS A 176 -1.54 29.79 -18.21
#